data_AF-A0A1G6AZB9-F1
#
_entry.id   AF-A0A1G6AZB9-F1
#
_cell.length_a   1.000
_cell.length_b   1.000
_cell.length_c   1.000
_cell.angle_alpha   90.00
_cell.angle_beta   90.00
_cell.angle_gamma   90.00
#
_symmetry.space_group_name_H-M   'P 1'
#
loop_
_entity.id
_entity.type
_entity.pdbx_description
1 polymer ?
#
loop_
_entity_poly.entity_id
_entity_poly.type
_entity_poly.pdbx_seq_one_letter_code
_entity_poly.pdbx_strand_id
1 'polypeptide(L)'
;MLTLIAACAGLAAYKLAKPIKAEAWFSVTHEDITKKALKLLEKDGKVKQAQFYKPYHEEILKGCTEPDQEDDIDRGPGMHFYSSRTPKGKELKPVNGYYKNRLGKFAKSARTLLEENYTSALCLYKSGKTKEAMHYLARAAHFIEDLSCTVHVCNVEWVERASNLHHAYENSINITCSRFTAGEFDKRLLKTYEGDSFENAANKLSVTAARFLEKISEFDPLAFSFAGDNTLKMAQQNVMTLFLKFYDEANGEKKNYITDGKKYTLKNEASGLVLTVSEGNILPDKPDKTKTQKFTAFIDSKGTIAFGTEDGGFINAKCKGLDTPKDADGAARFRLAALGNRRFRIMCGGDNFPLTLGIARSGKLAISEFDPADKGQVWVIG
;
A
#
# COMPACT_ATOMS: atom_id res chain seq x y z
N MET A 1 50.48 -11.04 -18.54
CA MET A 1 49.80 -11.43 -17.28
C MET A 1 48.73 -10.39 -16.99
N LEU A 2 47.60 -10.45 -17.71
CA LEU A 2 46.56 -9.41 -17.63
C LEU A 2 45.25 -9.93 -18.25
N THR A 3 44.58 -10.85 -17.54
CA THR A 3 43.21 -11.26 -17.88
C THR A 3 42.60 -12.03 -16.71
N LEU A 4 42.13 -11.33 -15.66
CA LEU A 4 41.32 -11.95 -14.59
C LEU A 4 40.61 -10.92 -13.69
N ILE A 5 39.97 -9.87 -14.23
CA ILE A 5 39.10 -8.98 -13.40
C ILE A 5 37.72 -8.68 -14.04
N ALA A 6 37.40 -9.22 -15.23
CA ALA A 6 36.14 -8.86 -15.91
C ALA A 6 34.94 -9.80 -15.64
N ALA A 7 35.04 -10.82 -14.79
CA ALA A 7 33.97 -11.83 -14.62
C ALA A 7 33.08 -11.66 -13.37
N CYS A 8 33.47 -10.85 -12.38
CA CYS A 8 32.69 -10.71 -11.12
C CYS A 8 31.68 -9.55 -11.14
N ALA A 9 31.85 -8.54 -11.99
CA ALA A 9 30.91 -7.42 -12.10
C ALA A 9 29.65 -7.76 -12.91
N GLY A 10 29.74 -8.71 -13.86
CA GLY A 10 28.61 -9.11 -14.72
C GLY A 10 27.52 -9.90 -13.99
N LEU A 11 27.87 -10.72 -13.00
CA LEU A 11 26.91 -11.54 -12.25
C LEU A 11 26.09 -10.72 -11.23
N ALA A 12 26.65 -9.63 -10.70
CA ALA A 12 25.93 -8.72 -9.81
C ALA A 12 24.97 -7.80 -10.58
N ALA A 13 25.36 -7.37 -11.79
CA ALA A 13 24.52 -6.54 -12.65
C ALA A 13 23.39 -7.34 -13.34
N TYR A 14 23.59 -8.62 -13.65
CA TYR A 14 22.56 -9.44 -14.30
C TYR A 14 21.36 -9.75 -13.38
N LYS A 15 21.55 -9.75 -12.05
CA LYS A 15 20.44 -9.86 -11.07
C LYS A 15 19.61 -8.57 -10.94
N LEU A 16 20.07 -7.46 -11.50
CA LEU A 16 19.39 -6.15 -11.48
C LEU A 16 18.66 -5.85 -12.80
N ALA A 17 18.76 -6.70 -13.83
CA ALA A 17 18.45 -6.31 -15.21
C ALA A 17 17.21 -6.97 -15.85
N LYS A 18 16.32 -7.60 -15.08
CA LYS A 18 14.95 -7.85 -15.53
C LYS A 18 13.97 -7.50 -14.41
N PRO A 19 12.92 -6.70 -14.67
CA PRO A 19 11.81 -6.60 -13.73
C PRO A 19 11.28 -8.02 -13.54
N ILE A 20 11.49 -8.56 -12.35
CA ILE A 20 10.89 -9.84 -11.96
C ILE A 20 9.40 -9.55 -11.88
N LYS A 21 8.64 -10.12 -12.82
CA LYS A 21 7.18 -10.13 -12.73
C LYS A 21 6.82 -10.72 -11.38
N ALA A 22 6.14 -9.92 -10.58
CA ALA A 22 5.82 -10.20 -9.20
C ALA A 22 4.32 -9.98 -9.05
N GLU A 23 3.55 -10.73 -9.83
CA GLU A 23 2.10 -10.88 -9.60
C GLU A 23 1.92 -11.70 -8.32
N ALA A 24 0.80 -11.47 -7.64
CA ALA A 24 0.51 -12.05 -6.35
C ALA A 24 -0.87 -12.67 -6.34
N TRP A 25 -0.96 -13.92 -6.76
CA TRP A 25 -2.14 -14.43 -7.44
C TRP A 25 -2.30 -13.83 -8.83
N PHE A 26 -3.07 -14.51 -9.68
CA PHE A 26 -3.46 -13.98 -10.98
C PHE A 26 -4.72 -13.13 -10.84
N SER A 27 -4.97 -12.23 -11.80
CA SER A 27 -6.14 -11.33 -11.82
C SER A 27 -7.48 -12.06 -11.60
N VAL A 28 -7.63 -13.28 -12.13
CA VAL A 28 -8.83 -14.12 -11.92
C VAL A 28 -9.04 -14.47 -10.45
N THR A 29 -7.96 -14.72 -9.71
CA THR A 29 -8.01 -15.06 -8.29
C THR A 29 -8.32 -13.84 -7.43
N HIS A 30 -7.72 -12.68 -7.70
CA HIS A 30 -8.07 -11.41 -7.05
C HIS A 30 -9.56 -11.09 -7.23
N GLU A 31 -10.04 -11.16 -8.48
CA GLU A 31 -11.43 -10.89 -8.80
C GLU A 31 -12.40 -11.86 -8.09
N ASP A 32 -12.06 -13.16 -8.02
CA ASP A 32 -12.84 -14.17 -7.31
C ASP A 32 -12.90 -13.89 -5.80
N ILE A 33 -11.76 -13.56 -5.17
CA ILE A 33 -11.70 -13.21 -3.74
C ILE A 33 -12.56 -11.98 -3.46
N THR A 34 -12.37 -10.90 -4.23
CA THR A 34 -13.12 -9.66 -4.05
C THR A 34 -14.63 -9.85 -4.28
N LYS A 35 -15.04 -10.60 -5.32
CA LYS A 35 -16.47 -10.93 -5.55
C LYS A 35 -17.06 -11.72 -4.38
N LYS A 36 -16.32 -12.69 -3.85
CA LYS A 36 -16.77 -13.50 -2.71
C LYS A 36 -16.82 -12.68 -1.42
N ALA A 37 -15.91 -11.73 -1.20
CA ALA A 37 -15.97 -10.80 -0.08
C ALA A 37 -17.21 -9.90 -0.14
N LEU A 38 -17.55 -9.36 -1.31
CA LEU A 38 -18.78 -8.58 -1.51
C LEU A 38 -20.03 -9.42 -1.24
N LYS A 39 -20.08 -10.65 -1.73
CA LYS A 39 -21.19 -11.59 -1.44
C LYS A 39 -21.25 -11.98 0.04
N LEU A 40 -20.10 -12.05 0.72
CA LEU A 40 -20.04 -12.39 2.15
C LEU A 40 -20.66 -11.27 3.01
N LEU A 41 -20.57 -10.00 2.60
CA LEU A 41 -21.32 -8.91 3.24
C LEU A 41 -22.83 -9.19 3.25
N GLU A 42 -23.40 -9.57 2.10
CA GLU A 42 -24.83 -9.90 1.99
C GLU A 42 -25.20 -11.10 2.85
N LYS A 43 -24.40 -12.17 2.77
CA LYS A 43 -24.61 -13.40 3.53
C LYS A 43 -24.55 -13.20 5.05
N ASP A 44 -23.64 -12.37 5.54
CA ASP A 44 -23.49 -12.05 6.97
C ASP A 44 -24.47 -10.97 7.47
N GLY A 45 -25.48 -10.61 6.65
CA GLY A 45 -26.52 -9.65 7.03
C GLY A 45 -26.05 -8.20 7.08
N LYS A 46 -24.91 -7.87 6.46
CA LYS A 46 -24.36 -6.49 6.35
C LYS A 46 -25.04 -5.72 5.21
N VAL A 47 -26.37 -5.72 5.21
CA VAL A 47 -27.20 -5.23 4.09
C VAL A 47 -26.88 -3.78 3.72
N LYS A 48 -26.69 -2.90 4.71
CA LYS A 48 -26.36 -1.48 4.46
C LYS A 48 -25.01 -1.33 3.77
N GLN A 49 -24.01 -2.09 4.20
CA GLN A 49 -22.67 -2.08 3.62
C GLN A 49 -22.68 -2.70 2.22
N ALA A 50 -23.39 -3.80 2.01
CA ALA A 50 -23.56 -4.39 0.68
C ALA A 50 -24.20 -3.40 -0.31
N GLN A 51 -25.28 -2.71 0.11
CA GLN A 51 -25.93 -1.67 -0.70
C GLN A 51 -25.02 -0.48 -1.00
N PHE A 52 -24.12 -0.13 -0.08
CA PHE A 52 -23.16 0.95 -0.28
C PHE A 52 -22.17 0.66 -1.42
N TYR A 53 -21.72 -0.59 -1.56
CA TYR A 53 -20.75 -0.97 -2.59
C TYR A 53 -21.38 -1.36 -3.93
N LYS A 54 -22.63 -1.81 -3.92
CA LYS A 54 -23.32 -2.34 -5.12
C LYS A 54 -23.25 -1.45 -6.37
N PRO A 55 -23.43 -0.12 -6.29
CA PRO A 55 -23.34 0.76 -7.46
C PRO A 55 -21.94 0.86 -8.08
N TYR A 56 -20.90 0.41 -7.36
CA TYR A 56 -19.50 0.59 -7.71
C TYR A 56 -18.76 -0.73 -7.91
N HIS A 57 -19.48 -1.83 -8.10
CA HIS A 57 -18.85 -3.14 -8.31
C HIS A 57 -17.90 -3.15 -9.51
N GLU A 58 -18.20 -2.42 -10.58
CA GLU A 58 -17.31 -2.34 -11.74
C GLU A 58 -15.97 -1.69 -11.36
N GLU A 59 -16.00 -0.54 -10.69
CA GLU A 59 -14.81 0.15 -10.20
C GLU A 59 -14.02 -0.70 -9.20
N ILE A 60 -14.72 -1.46 -8.34
CA ILE A 60 -14.08 -2.36 -7.38
C ILE A 60 -13.36 -3.51 -8.09
N LEU A 61 -14.02 -4.19 -9.04
CA LEU A 61 -13.41 -5.32 -9.74
C LEU A 61 -12.22 -4.88 -10.61
N LYS A 62 -12.31 -3.70 -11.22
CA LYS A 62 -11.18 -3.09 -11.92
C LYS A 62 -10.01 -2.85 -10.96
N GLY A 63 -10.25 -2.19 -9.83
CA GLY A 63 -9.20 -1.79 -8.90
C GLY A 63 -8.48 -2.94 -8.20
N CYS A 64 -9.15 -4.08 -7.99
CA CYS A 64 -8.51 -5.25 -7.37
C CYS A 64 -7.52 -5.99 -8.29
N THR A 65 -7.52 -5.71 -9.60
CA THR A 65 -6.67 -6.40 -10.58
C THR A 65 -5.62 -5.50 -11.24
N GLU A 66 -5.85 -4.18 -11.26
CA GLU A 66 -4.92 -3.23 -11.87
C GLU A 66 -3.48 -3.24 -11.31
N PRO A 67 -3.23 -3.45 -10.00
CA PRO A 67 -1.86 -3.45 -9.49
C PRO A 67 -0.90 -4.44 -10.16
N ASP A 68 -1.43 -5.54 -10.74
CA ASP A 68 -0.63 -6.52 -11.49
C ASP A 68 -0.33 -6.10 -12.94
N GLN A 69 -0.98 -5.05 -13.45
CA GLN A 69 -0.84 -4.64 -14.86
C GLN A 69 0.52 -4.02 -15.14
N GLU A 70 1.02 -4.25 -16.36
CA GLU A 70 2.38 -3.86 -16.74
C GLU A 70 2.64 -2.36 -16.62
N ASP A 71 1.65 -1.49 -16.77
CA ASP A 71 1.80 -0.03 -16.73
C ASP A 71 1.30 0.62 -15.43
N ASP A 72 0.98 -0.18 -14.41
CA ASP A 72 0.44 0.32 -13.15
C ASP A 72 1.47 1.12 -12.31
N ILE A 73 0.96 2.09 -11.54
CA ILE A 73 1.77 2.96 -10.66
C ILE A 73 2.30 2.26 -9.41
N ASP A 74 1.71 1.15 -9.02
CA ASP A 74 2.10 0.36 -7.86
C ASP A 74 2.87 -0.93 -8.28
N ARG A 75 3.28 -1.00 -9.56
CA ARG A 75 4.14 -2.06 -10.06
C ARG A 75 5.57 -1.94 -9.53
N GLY A 76 6.21 -3.08 -9.31
CA GLY A 76 7.67 -3.13 -9.19
C GLY A 76 8.20 -4.26 -8.32
N PRO A 77 9.54 -4.47 -8.33
CA PRO A 77 10.16 -5.57 -7.62
C PRO A 77 9.95 -5.44 -6.11
N GLY A 78 9.28 -6.44 -5.53
CA GLY A 78 9.02 -6.52 -4.09
C GLY A 78 7.81 -5.72 -3.60
N MET A 79 7.08 -5.02 -4.48
CA MET A 79 5.92 -4.22 -4.11
C MET A 79 4.73 -5.08 -3.65
N HIS A 80 4.55 -6.27 -4.22
CA HIS A 80 3.52 -7.23 -3.81
C HIS A 80 3.99 -8.17 -2.68
N PHE A 81 5.15 -7.91 -2.08
CA PHE A 81 5.73 -8.77 -1.04
C PHE A 81 5.71 -8.06 0.32
N TYR A 82 5.38 -8.82 1.37
CA TYR A 82 5.52 -8.38 2.76
C TYR A 82 5.83 -9.58 3.65
N SER A 83 7.13 -9.81 3.86
CA SER A 83 7.60 -11.14 4.20
C SER A 83 7.85 -11.31 5.70
N SER A 84 7.01 -12.10 6.36
CA SER A 84 7.22 -12.53 7.75
C SER A 84 8.16 -13.73 7.86
N ARG A 85 8.43 -14.43 6.74
CA ARG A 85 9.40 -15.54 6.67
C ARG A 85 10.32 -15.43 5.47
N THR A 86 11.47 -16.10 5.55
CA THR A 86 12.35 -16.36 4.39
C THR A 86 11.81 -17.50 3.53
N PRO A 87 12.36 -17.72 2.32
CA PRO A 87 11.94 -18.84 1.46
C PRO A 87 12.23 -20.23 2.06
N LYS A 88 13.06 -20.28 3.10
CA LYS A 88 13.36 -21.51 3.87
C LYS A 88 12.54 -21.62 5.15
N GLY A 89 11.50 -20.78 5.32
CA GLY A 89 10.60 -20.82 6.48
C GLY A 89 11.14 -20.16 7.76
N LYS A 90 12.33 -19.55 7.73
CA LYS A 90 12.88 -18.84 8.90
C LYS A 90 12.06 -17.59 9.17
N GLU A 91 11.61 -17.43 10.42
CA GLU A 91 10.89 -16.25 10.87
C GLU A 91 11.76 -14.99 10.80
N LEU A 92 11.14 -13.91 10.32
CA LEU A 92 11.70 -12.58 10.31
C LEU A 92 11.08 -11.78 11.47
N LYS A 93 11.82 -10.82 12.01
CA LYS A 93 11.33 -9.92 13.06
C LYS A 93 10.91 -8.59 12.45
N PRO A 94 9.73 -8.05 12.78
CA PRO A 94 9.35 -6.72 12.31
C PRO A 94 10.13 -5.64 13.06
N VAL A 95 10.33 -4.49 12.43
CA VAL A 95 10.87 -3.27 13.05
C VAL A 95 9.77 -2.22 13.06
N ASN A 96 9.40 -1.73 14.26
CA ASN A 96 8.24 -0.86 14.46
C ASN A 96 6.99 -1.36 13.72
N GLY A 97 6.75 -2.66 13.84
CA GLY A 97 5.63 -3.32 13.20
C GLY A 97 5.85 -3.73 11.76
N TYR A 98 6.83 -3.21 11.02
CA TYR A 98 7.01 -3.51 9.59
C TYR A 98 7.99 -4.65 9.33
N TYR A 99 7.64 -5.57 8.43
CA TYR A 99 8.60 -6.46 7.78
C TYR A 99 9.26 -5.79 6.57
N LYS A 100 10.44 -6.27 6.22
CA LYS A 100 11.13 -5.88 4.98
C LYS A 100 10.42 -6.49 3.77
N ASN A 101 10.49 -5.80 2.64
CA ASN A 101 10.06 -6.37 1.37
C ASN A 101 11.03 -7.46 0.89
N ARG A 102 10.74 -8.03 -0.27
CA ARG A 102 11.55 -9.08 -0.89
C ARG A 102 13.03 -8.76 -1.08
N LEU A 103 13.34 -7.48 -1.33
CA LEU A 103 14.69 -6.98 -1.52
C LEU A 103 15.46 -6.78 -0.20
N GLY A 104 14.87 -7.14 0.94
CA GLY A 104 15.48 -6.97 2.26
C GLY A 104 15.53 -5.51 2.72
N LYS A 105 14.68 -4.65 2.15
CA LYS A 105 14.60 -3.21 2.42
C LYS A 105 13.27 -2.83 3.09
N PHE A 106 13.30 -1.75 3.87
CA PHE A 106 12.09 -0.99 4.20
C PHE A 106 11.85 -0.04 3.03
N ALA A 107 10.96 -0.43 2.15
CA ALA A 107 10.61 0.24 0.91
C ALA A 107 9.16 -0.13 0.58
N LYS A 108 8.69 0.23 -0.62
CA LYS A 108 7.40 -0.23 -1.13
C LYS A 108 7.25 -1.74 -0.98
N SER A 109 6.10 -2.14 -0.44
CA SER A 109 5.69 -3.49 -0.06
C SER A 109 4.17 -3.56 -0.05
N ALA A 110 3.60 -4.78 0.02
CA ALA A 110 2.16 -4.94 -0.01
C ALA A 110 1.51 -4.16 1.13
N ARG A 111 2.14 -4.15 2.32
CA ARG A 111 1.65 -3.37 3.45
C ARG A 111 1.66 -1.86 3.21
N THR A 112 2.75 -1.29 2.70
CA THR A 112 2.81 0.16 2.49
C THR A 112 1.81 0.58 1.41
N LEU A 113 1.65 -0.24 0.37
CA LEU A 113 0.70 0.04 -0.71
C LEU A 113 -0.76 -0.15 -0.28
N LEU A 114 -1.06 -1.10 0.61
CA LEU A 114 -2.33 -1.16 1.33
C LEU A 114 -2.61 0.17 2.06
N GLU A 115 -1.67 0.64 2.88
CA GLU A 115 -1.82 1.87 3.67
C GLU A 115 -2.02 3.11 2.77
N GLU A 116 -1.26 3.21 1.68
CA GLU A 116 -1.35 4.32 0.73
C GLU A 116 -2.64 4.30 -0.09
N ASN A 117 -3.01 3.14 -0.68
CA ASN A 117 -4.24 3.02 -1.46
C ASN A 117 -5.48 3.23 -0.61
N TYR A 118 -5.49 2.72 0.63
CA TYR A 118 -6.59 2.93 1.56
C TYR A 118 -6.73 4.41 1.96
N THR A 119 -5.60 5.09 2.20
CA THR A 119 -5.61 6.53 2.51
C THR A 119 -6.08 7.36 1.32
N SER A 120 -5.63 7.03 0.10
CA SER A 120 -6.13 7.63 -1.14
C SER A 120 -7.64 7.44 -1.29
N ALA A 121 -8.16 6.24 -1.03
CA ALA A 121 -9.59 5.94 -1.09
C ALA A 121 -10.41 6.83 -0.14
N LEU A 122 -9.97 6.98 1.11
CA LEU A 122 -10.65 7.85 2.07
C LEU A 122 -10.59 9.33 1.65
N CYS A 123 -9.43 9.79 1.16
CA CYS A 123 -9.28 11.17 0.69
C CYS A 123 -10.19 11.47 -0.52
N LEU A 124 -10.25 10.56 -1.48
CA LEU A 124 -11.14 10.64 -2.64
C LEU A 124 -12.62 10.67 -2.22
N TYR A 125 -13.02 9.73 -1.35
CA TYR A 125 -14.41 9.64 -0.88
C TYR A 125 -14.85 10.92 -0.16
N LYS A 126 -14.03 11.40 0.77
CA LYS A 126 -14.32 12.62 1.54
C LYS A 126 -14.22 13.88 0.69
N SER A 127 -13.69 13.79 -0.52
CA SER A 127 -13.66 14.84 -1.54
C SER A 127 -14.80 14.71 -2.57
N GLY A 128 -15.73 13.77 -2.39
CA GLY A 128 -16.87 13.55 -3.29
C GLY A 128 -16.56 12.74 -4.56
N LYS A 129 -15.34 12.17 -4.68
CA LYS A 129 -14.89 11.38 -5.83
C LYS A 129 -15.13 9.88 -5.57
N THR A 130 -16.40 9.50 -5.47
CA THR A 130 -16.79 8.18 -4.92
C THR A 130 -16.37 7.01 -5.81
N LYS A 131 -16.49 7.12 -7.13
CA LYS A 131 -16.11 6.03 -8.05
C LYS A 131 -14.62 5.73 -7.95
N GLU A 132 -13.80 6.78 -7.96
CA GLU A 132 -12.36 6.73 -7.78
C GLU A 132 -11.99 6.20 -6.39
N ALA A 133 -12.75 6.57 -5.36
CA ALA A 133 -12.55 6.05 -4.02
C ALA A 133 -12.75 4.52 -3.95
N MET A 134 -13.80 4.00 -4.58
CA MET A 134 -14.06 2.54 -4.60
C MET A 134 -13.00 1.80 -5.40
N HIS A 135 -12.52 2.41 -6.49
CA HIS A 135 -11.39 1.91 -7.24
C HIS A 135 -10.12 1.77 -6.37
N TYR A 136 -9.74 2.83 -5.66
CA TYR A 136 -8.57 2.80 -4.77
C TYR A 136 -8.74 1.93 -3.52
N LEU A 137 -9.98 1.80 -3.01
CA LEU A 137 -10.28 0.84 -1.94
C LEU A 137 -10.03 -0.60 -2.40
N ALA A 138 -10.39 -0.92 -3.65
CA ALA A 138 -10.14 -2.24 -4.21
C ALA A 138 -8.66 -2.48 -4.52
N ARG A 139 -7.90 -1.45 -4.90
CA ARG A 139 -6.43 -1.52 -4.95
C ARG A 139 -5.84 -1.83 -3.57
N ALA A 140 -6.41 -1.27 -2.50
CA ALA A 140 -6.02 -1.65 -1.14
C ALA A 140 -6.40 -3.10 -0.79
N ALA A 141 -7.54 -3.59 -1.28
CA ALA A 141 -7.95 -4.99 -1.14
C ALA A 141 -6.99 -5.97 -1.83
N HIS A 142 -6.52 -5.65 -3.04
CA HIS A 142 -5.48 -6.42 -3.74
C HIS A 142 -4.29 -6.71 -2.82
N PHE A 143 -3.74 -5.70 -2.14
CA PHE A 143 -2.59 -5.92 -1.26
C PHE A 143 -2.93 -6.72 0.02
N ILE A 144 -4.20 -6.78 0.46
CA ILE A 144 -4.65 -7.74 1.48
C ILE A 144 -4.63 -9.17 0.93
N GLU A 145 -5.02 -9.34 -0.34
CA GLU A 145 -4.99 -10.61 -1.04
C GLU A 145 -3.54 -11.11 -1.19
N ASP A 146 -2.59 -10.24 -1.52
CA ASP A 146 -1.15 -10.55 -1.54
C ASP A 146 -0.62 -10.96 -0.15
N LEU A 147 -1.04 -10.23 0.89
CA LEU A 147 -0.70 -10.53 2.28
C LEU A 147 -1.24 -11.87 2.75
N SER A 148 -2.21 -12.44 2.04
CA SER A 148 -2.74 -13.78 2.28
C SER A 148 -2.04 -14.87 1.43
N CYS A 149 -1.23 -14.49 0.45
CA CYS A 149 -0.52 -15.42 -0.43
C CYS A 149 0.76 -15.96 0.21
N THR A 150 0.81 -17.27 0.42
CA THR A 150 1.93 -17.95 1.10
C THR A 150 3.29 -17.59 0.50
N VAL A 151 3.42 -17.57 -0.83
CA VAL A 151 4.70 -17.33 -1.51
C VAL A 151 5.15 -15.86 -1.43
N HIS A 152 4.21 -14.91 -1.28
CA HIS A 152 4.47 -13.48 -1.10
C HIS A 152 4.95 -13.14 0.31
N VAL A 153 4.36 -13.78 1.31
CA VAL A 153 4.71 -13.57 2.71
C VAL A 153 5.94 -14.37 3.14
N CYS A 154 6.40 -15.31 2.30
CA CYS A 154 7.60 -16.10 2.51
C CYS A 154 8.76 -15.70 1.58
N ASN A 155 8.63 -14.60 0.85
CA ASN A 155 9.67 -14.08 -0.03
C ASN A 155 10.11 -15.05 -1.15
N VAL A 156 9.23 -15.98 -1.56
CA VAL A 156 9.56 -16.99 -2.57
C VAL A 156 9.57 -16.32 -3.93
N GLU A 157 10.68 -16.48 -4.65
CA GLU A 157 10.88 -15.84 -5.94
C GLU A 157 10.03 -16.44 -7.05
N TRP A 158 9.29 -15.60 -7.79
CA TRP A 158 8.63 -16.00 -9.03
C TRP A 158 9.64 -16.15 -10.17
N VAL A 159 9.58 -17.28 -10.87
CA VAL A 159 10.28 -17.53 -12.13
C VAL A 159 9.35 -18.34 -13.01
N GLU A 160 9.23 -17.99 -14.29
CA GLU A 160 8.36 -18.66 -15.27
C GLU A 160 8.84 -20.08 -15.63
N ARG A 161 8.74 -21.01 -14.67
CA ARG A 161 9.15 -22.41 -14.78
C ARG A 161 8.27 -23.26 -13.88
N ALA A 162 7.80 -24.41 -14.36
CA ALA A 162 6.96 -25.32 -13.58
C ALA A 162 7.63 -25.83 -12.28
N SER A 163 8.97 -25.89 -12.23
CA SER A 163 9.74 -26.26 -11.03
C SER A 163 9.91 -25.12 -10.03
N ASN A 164 9.44 -23.91 -10.34
CA ASN A 164 9.43 -22.79 -9.41
C ASN A 164 8.19 -22.89 -8.51
N LEU A 165 8.39 -22.96 -7.20
CA LEU A 165 7.31 -23.12 -6.22
C LEU A 165 6.25 -22.04 -6.34
N HIS A 166 6.67 -20.78 -6.51
CA HIS A 166 5.77 -19.64 -6.63
C HIS A 166 4.88 -19.80 -7.86
N HIS A 167 5.47 -19.98 -9.03
CA HIS A 167 4.73 -20.17 -10.28
C HIS A 167 3.79 -21.39 -10.24
N ALA A 168 4.27 -22.53 -9.71
CA ALA A 168 3.47 -23.75 -9.62
C ALA A 168 2.26 -23.60 -8.69
N TYR A 169 2.47 -22.99 -7.52
CA TYR A 169 1.42 -22.77 -6.53
C TYR A 169 0.34 -21.84 -7.06
N GLU A 170 0.72 -20.67 -7.58
CA GLU A 170 -0.26 -19.69 -8.06
C GLU A 170 -1.02 -20.18 -9.28
N ASN A 171 -0.37 -20.89 -10.21
CA ASN A 171 -1.06 -21.50 -11.35
C ASN A 171 -2.13 -22.51 -10.88
N SER A 172 -1.79 -23.34 -9.89
CA SER A 172 -2.73 -24.31 -9.33
C SER A 172 -3.92 -23.62 -8.67
N ILE A 173 -3.68 -22.56 -7.90
CA ILE A 173 -4.74 -21.77 -7.29
C ILE A 173 -5.59 -21.05 -8.33
N ASN A 174 -5.00 -20.49 -9.38
CA ASN A 174 -5.75 -19.80 -10.44
C ASN A 174 -6.81 -20.69 -11.10
N ILE A 175 -6.51 -21.97 -11.26
CA ILE A 175 -7.44 -22.96 -11.86
C ILE A 175 -8.53 -23.36 -10.86
N THR A 176 -8.26 -23.31 -9.56
CA THR A 176 -9.10 -23.91 -8.51
C THR A 176 -9.79 -22.90 -7.60
N CYS A 177 -9.44 -21.61 -7.66
CA CYS A 177 -9.87 -20.55 -6.74
C CYS A 177 -11.40 -20.49 -6.58
N SER A 178 -12.14 -20.67 -7.68
CA SER A 178 -13.60 -20.67 -7.70
C SER A 178 -14.24 -21.66 -6.72
N ARG A 179 -13.56 -22.77 -6.37
CA ARG A 179 -14.02 -23.80 -5.44
C ARG A 179 -13.98 -23.36 -3.97
N PHE A 180 -13.16 -22.37 -3.63
CA PHE A 180 -12.92 -21.99 -2.24
C PHE A 180 -13.76 -20.77 -1.86
N THR A 181 -14.76 -20.96 -1.00
CA THR A 181 -15.65 -19.87 -0.56
C THR A 181 -15.77 -19.87 0.95
N ALA A 182 -15.59 -18.71 1.58
CA ALA A 182 -15.76 -18.55 3.02
C ALA A 182 -17.20 -18.88 3.43
N GLY A 183 -17.34 -19.75 4.43
CA GLY A 183 -18.64 -20.15 4.95
C GLY A 183 -19.31 -19.04 5.74
N GLU A 184 -18.59 -18.46 6.71
CA GLU A 184 -19.07 -17.42 7.61
C GLU A 184 -17.98 -16.37 7.83
N PHE A 185 -18.38 -15.20 8.30
CA PHE A 185 -17.45 -14.12 8.64
C PHE A 185 -16.87 -14.31 10.05
N ASP A 186 -15.54 -14.38 10.17
CA ASP A 186 -14.86 -14.33 11.46
C ASP A 186 -14.88 -12.92 12.05
N LYS A 187 -15.87 -12.65 12.91
CA LYS A 187 -16.03 -11.37 13.61
C LYS A 187 -14.82 -10.93 14.43
N ARG A 188 -13.91 -11.84 14.80
CA ARG A 188 -12.66 -11.48 15.50
C ARG A 188 -11.73 -10.64 14.63
N LEU A 189 -11.92 -10.65 13.31
CA LEU A 189 -11.17 -9.79 12.38
C LEU A 189 -11.47 -8.30 12.60
N LEU A 190 -12.68 -7.94 13.04
CA LEU A 190 -13.02 -6.54 13.36
C LEU A 190 -12.00 -5.94 14.35
N LYS A 191 -11.71 -6.67 15.43
CA LYS A 191 -10.71 -6.26 16.44
C LYS A 191 -9.30 -6.10 15.86
N THR A 192 -8.94 -6.87 14.84
CA THR A 192 -7.62 -6.73 14.19
C THR A 192 -7.51 -5.49 13.30
N TYR A 193 -8.65 -4.89 12.90
CA TYR A 193 -8.75 -3.70 12.05
C TYR A 193 -9.24 -2.43 12.79
N GLU A 194 -9.65 -2.54 14.07
CA GLU A 194 -10.11 -1.42 14.91
C GLU A 194 -9.07 -0.30 15.06
N GLY A 195 -7.79 -0.68 15.03
CA GLY A 195 -6.67 0.24 15.14
C GLY A 195 -6.58 1.29 14.03
N ASP A 196 -5.78 2.30 14.31
CA ASP A 196 -5.47 3.39 13.39
C ASP A 196 -4.53 2.98 12.24
N SER A 197 -3.76 1.91 12.43
CA SER A 197 -2.85 1.34 11.43
C SER A 197 -3.28 -0.07 11.04
N PHE A 198 -2.80 -0.54 9.89
CA PHE A 198 -2.97 -1.92 9.44
C PHE A 198 -1.96 -2.91 10.05
N GLU A 199 -1.17 -2.50 11.06
CA GLU A 199 -0.09 -3.33 11.61
C GLU A 199 -0.58 -4.70 12.07
N ASN A 200 -1.60 -4.71 12.93
CA ASN A 200 -2.10 -5.96 13.51
C ASN A 200 -2.71 -6.86 12.44
N ALA A 201 -3.52 -6.29 11.55
CA ALA A 201 -4.13 -7.01 10.43
C ALA A 201 -3.07 -7.61 9.50
N ALA A 202 -2.18 -6.78 8.94
CA ALA A 202 -1.17 -7.21 7.99
C ALA A 202 -0.16 -8.20 8.57
N ASN A 203 0.31 -7.98 9.80
CA ASN A 203 1.27 -8.89 10.43
C ASN A 203 0.63 -10.24 10.77
N LYS A 204 -0.58 -10.25 11.33
CA LYS A 204 -1.27 -11.50 11.65
C LYS A 204 -1.60 -12.28 10.39
N LEU A 205 -2.07 -11.60 9.35
CA LEU A 205 -2.38 -12.20 8.05
C LEU A 205 -1.12 -12.83 7.42
N SER A 206 -0.04 -12.05 7.34
CA SER A 206 1.25 -12.51 6.82
C SER A 206 1.79 -13.74 7.56
N VAL A 207 1.80 -13.70 8.90
CA VAL A 207 2.27 -14.83 9.73
C VAL A 207 1.37 -16.06 9.58
N THR A 208 0.07 -15.88 9.38
CA THR A 208 -0.89 -16.99 9.23
C THR A 208 -0.73 -17.66 7.88
N ALA A 209 -0.68 -16.89 6.79
CA ALA A 209 -0.44 -17.41 5.44
C ALA A 209 0.92 -18.12 5.34
N ALA A 210 1.94 -17.61 6.03
CA ALA A 210 3.28 -18.20 5.97
C ALA A 210 3.39 -19.63 6.55
N ARG A 211 2.38 -20.11 7.29
CA ARG A 211 2.37 -21.46 7.88
C ARG A 211 2.26 -22.57 6.85
N PHE A 212 1.78 -22.26 5.65
CA PHE A 212 1.60 -23.27 4.61
C PHE A 212 2.86 -23.53 3.78
N LEU A 213 3.94 -22.74 3.97
CA LEU A 213 5.14 -22.81 3.14
C LEU A 213 5.74 -24.22 3.07
N GLU A 214 5.90 -24.87 4.23
CA GLU A 214 6.52 -26.20 4.31
C GLU A 214 5.74 -27.21 3.46
N LYS A 215 4.41 -27.25 3.64
CA LYS A 215 3.52 -28.15 2.90
C LYS A 215 3.55 -27.90 1.40
N ILE A 216 3.46 -26.63 0.96
CA ILE A 216 3.47 -26.34 -0.47
C ILE A 216 4.85 -26.60 -1.10
N SER A 217 5.93 -26.56 -0.34
CA SER A 217 7.29 -26.81 -0.85
C SER A 217 7.50 -28.25 -1.36
N GLU A 218 6.57 -29.16 -1.07
CA GLU A 218 6.57 -30.55 -1.56
C GLU A 218 6.00 -30.68 -3.00
N PHE A 219 5.47 -29.59 -3.59
CA PHE A 219 4.84 -29.59 -4.92
C PHE A 219 3.64 -30.56 -5.05
N ASP A 220 3.03 -30.97 -3.94
CA ASP A 220 1.82 -31.79 -3.92
C ASP A 220 0.57 -30.94 -4.26
N PRO A 221 -0.18 -31.28 -5.32
CA PRO A 221 -1.44 -30.61 -5.64
C PRO A 221 -2.48 -30.62 -4.52
N LEU A 222 -2.50 -31.65 -3.67
CA LEU A 222 -3.38 -31.68 -2.50
C LEU A 222 -2.93 -30.69 -1.43
N ALA A 223 -1.62 -30.54 -1.23
CA ALA A 223 -1.07 -29.51 -0.35
C ALA A 223 -1.35 -28.09 -0.87
N PHE A 224 -1.26 -27.87 -2.18
CA PHE A 224 -1.66 -26.59 -2.80
C PHE A 224 -3.15 -26.30 -2.57
N SER A 225 -4.02 -27.27 -2.85
CA SER A 225 -5.47 -27.15 -2.62
C SER A 225 -5.79 -26.88 -1.15
N PHE A 226 -5.15 -27.59 -0.21
CA PHE A 226 -5.33 -27.38 1.22
C PHE A 226 -4.88 -25.98 1.65
N ALA A 227 -3.72 -25.52 1.19
CA ALA A 227 -3.24 -24.17 1.45
C ALA A 227 -4.22 -23.13 0.88
N GLY A 228 -4.63 -23.30 -0.39
CA GLY A 228 -5.60 -22.44 -1.07
C GLY A 228 -6.95 -22.34 -0.35
N ASP A 229 -7.52 -23.47 0.09
CA ASP A 229 -8.78 -23.46 0.82
C ASP A 229 -8.71 -22.59 2.08
N ASN A 230 -7.59 -22.64 2.78
CA ASN A 230 -7.38 -21.83 3.99
C ASN A 230 -7.07 -20.37 3.66
N THR A 231 -6.15 -20.11 2.73
CA THR A 231 -5.68 -18.74 2.45
C THR A 231 -6.70 -17.92 1.68
N LEU A 232 -7.42 -18.49 0.71
CA LEU A 232 -8.44 -17.75 -0.06
C LEU A 232 -9.67 -17.43 0.80
N LYS A 233 -10.14 -18.37 1.63
CA LYS A 233 -11.24 -18.10 2.57
C LYS A 233 -10.85 -17.03 3.59
N MET A 234 -9.59 -17.03 4.04
CA MET A 234 -9.04 -16.00 4.91
C MET A 234 -8.96 -14.65 4.19
N ALA A 235 -8.50 -14.61 2.94
CA ALA A 235 -8.43 -13.40 2.11
C ALA A 235 -9.80 -12.76 1.95
N GLN A 236 -10.82 -13.53 1.57
CA GLN A 236 -12.22 -13.08 1.42
C GLN A 236 -12.74 -12.39 2.69
N GLN A 237 -12.46 -12.97 3.86
CA GLN A 237 -12.89 -12.41 5.14
C GLN A 237 -12.11 -11.14 5.52
N ASN A 238 -10.81 -11.06 5.20
CA ASN A 238 -10.00 -9.86 5.44
C ASN A 238 -10.39 -8.72 4.49
N VAL A 239 -10.68 -9.00 3.22
CA VAL A 239 -11.20 -8.02 2.26
C VAL A 239 -12.58 -7.52 2.69
N MET A 240 -13.49 -8.41 3.13
CA MET A 240 -14.75 -7.99 3.73
C MET A 240 -14.52 -7.09 4.95
N THR A 241 -13.55 -7.40 5.81
CA THR A 241 -13.22 -6.57 6.98
C THR A 241 -12.69 -5.20 6.58
N LEU A 242 -11.86 -5.13 5.53
CA LEU A 242 -11.38 -3.86 4.96
C LEU A 242 -12.55 -3.00 4.46
N PHE A 243 -13.52 -3.61 3.77
CA PHE A 243 -14.74 -2.92 3.34
C PHE A 243 -15.56 -2.43 4.54
N LEU A 244 -15.79 -3.27 5.55
CA LEU A 244 -16.49 -2.81 6.77
C LEU A 244 -15.77 -1.62 7.44
N LYS A 245 -14.44 -1.69 7.58
CA LYS A 245 -13.63 -0.59 8.12
C LYS A 245 -13.79 0.68 7.28
N PHE A 246 -13.70 0.58 5.95
CA PHE A 246 -13.86 1.73 5.07
C PHE A 246 -15.25 2.34 5.22
N TYR A 247 -16.31 1.53 5.20
CA TYR A 247 -17.68 2.02 5.38
C TYR A 247 -17.82 2.82 6.68
N ASP A 248 -17.31 2.30 7.79
CA ASP A 248 -17.38 2.97 9.08
C ASP A 248 -16.58 4.28 9.10
N GLU A 249 -15.38 4.32 8.52
CA GLU A 249 -14.53 5.52 8.49
C GLU A 249 -15.00 6.57 7.46
N ALA A 250 -15.57 6.12 6.34
CA ALA A 250 -16.20 6.95 5.33
C ALA A 250 -17.42 7.69 5.87
N ASN A 251 -18.20 7.05 6.76
CA ASN A 251 -19.38 7.63 7.40
C ASN A 251 -19.10 8.25 8.79
N GLY A 252 -17.92 8.01 9.35
CA GLY A 252 -17.52 8.52 10.67
C GLY A 252 -16.77 9.85 10.65
N GLU A 253 -16.36 10.28 11.84
CA GLU A 253 -15.64 11.54 12.09
C GLU A 253 -14.11 11.39 12.17
N LYS A 254 -13.56 10.17 12.06
CA LYS A 254 -12.11 9.93 12.14
C LYS A 254 -11.38 10.71 11.03
N LYS A 255 -10.40 11.53 11.41
CA LYS A 255 -9.68 12.44 10.48
C LYS A 255 -8.39 11.82 9.92
N ASN A 256 -8.47 10.59 9.43
CA ASN A 256 -7.33 9.90 8.79
C ASN A 256 -7.32 10.12 7.27
N TYR A 257 -7.74 11.30 6.83
CA TYR A 257 -7.83 11.72 5.44
C TYR A 257 -7.60 13.23 5.35
N ILE A 258 -7.32 13.69 4.14
CA ILE A 258 -7.45 15.09 3.76
C ILE A 258 -8.45 15.21 2.61
N THR A 259 -8.99 16.41 2.42
CA THR A 259 -10.00 16.70 1.40
C THR A 259 -9.52 17.74 0.40
N ASP A 260 -9.95 17.56 -0.84
CA ASP A 260 -9.69 18.45 -1.96
C ASP A 260 -10.11 19.90 -1.68
N GLY A 261 -9.30 20.86 -2.12
CA GLY A 261 -9.52 22.30 -1.96
C GLY A 261 -9.39 22.84 -0.53
N LYS A 262 -9.05 22.03 0.47
CA LYS A 262 -8.85 22.50 1.85
C LYS A 262 -7.39 22.85 2.14
N LYS A 263 -7.21 23.81 3.05
CA LYS A 263 -5.90 24.28 3.52
C LYS A 263 -5.45 23.51 4.75
N TYR A 264 -4.19 23.10 4.77
CA TYR A 264 -3.58 22.34 5.85
C TYR A 264 -2.24 22.91 6.29
N THR A 265 -1.92 22.72 7.56
CA THR A 265 -0.56 22.87 8.07
C THR A 265 0.12 21.50 8.11
N LEU A 266 1.33 21.39 7.56
CA LEU A 266 2.11 20.16 7.59
C LEU A 266 3.16 20.27 8.69
N LYS A 267 2.86 19.72 9.87
CA LYS A 267 3.73 19.75 11.05
C LYS A 267 4.49 18.44 11.17
N ASN A 268 5.81 18.48 11.20
CA ASN A 268 6.61 17.29 11.46
C ASN A 268 6.47 16.85 12.93
N GLU A 269 6.25 15.56 13.13
CA GLU A 269 6.02 15.00 14.47
C GLU A 269 7.25 15.11 15.37
N ALA A 270 8.43 14.72 14.85
CA ALA A 270 9.64 14.64 15.67
C ALA A 270 10.18 16.02 16.08
N SER A 271 10.20 16.97 15.16
CA SER A 271 10.77 18.31 15.40
C SER A 271 9.75 19.35 15.86
N GLY A 272 8.46 19.12 15.61
CA GLY A 272 7.40 20.10 15.83
C GLY A 272 7.41 21.29 14.85
N LEU A 273 8.34 21.31 13.89
CA LEU A 273 8.43 22.34 12.85
C LEU A 273 7.36 22.14 11.78
N VAL A 274 6.98 23.21 11.11
CA VAL A 274 5.98 23.22 10.04
C VAL A 274 6.62 23.60 8.71
N LEU A 275 6.12 23.04 7.61
CA LEU A 275 6.51 23.48 6.28
C LEU A 275 6.15 24.96 6.10
N THR A 276 7.12 25.74 5.67
CA THR A 276 7.02 27.20 5.55
C THR A 276 7.62 27.64 4.22
N VAL A 277 6.94 28.55 3.54
CA VAL A 277 7.48 29.24 2.36
C VAL A 277 8.32 30.42 2.83
N SER A 278 9.54 30.54 2.32
CA SER A 278 10.40 31.71 2.50
C SER A 278 11.21 31.96 1.24
N GLU A 279 11.11 33.16 0.67
CA GLU A 279 11.88 33.56 -0.53
C GLU A 279 11.79 32.53 -1.69
N GLY A 280 10.58 31.99 -1.94
CA GLY A 280 10.34 30.97 -2.96
C GLY A 280 10.82 29.55 -2.62
N ASN A 281 11.49 29.36 -1.48
CA ASN A 281 11.92 28.07 -0.96
C ASN A 281 10.90 27.48 0.02
N ILE A 282 10.98 26.17 0.20
CA ILE A 282 10.26 25.43 1.25
C ILE A 282 11.26 24.95 2.29
N LEU A 283 11.03 25.31 3.56
CA LEU A 283 11.85 24.88 4.68
C LEU A 283 11.00 24.58 5.93
N PRO A 284 11.53 23.82 6.90
CA PRO A 284 10.90 23.66 8.20
C PRO A 284 11.17 24.89 9.05
N ASP A 285 10.11 25.44 9.66
CA ASP A 285 10.24 26.57 10.58
C ASP A 285 9.27 26.41 11.76
N LYS A 286 9.45 27.24 12.80
CA LYS A 286 8.50 27.32 13.91
C LYS A 286 7.15 27.81 13.41
N PRO A 287 6.02 27.33 13.99
CA PRO A 287 4.70 27.87 13.69
C PRO A 287 4.66 29.38 13.91
N ASP A 288 4.22 30.11 12.89
CA ASP A 288 4.16 31.57 12.86
C ASP A 288 3.03 32.01 11.92
N LYS A 289 2.05 32.74 12.48
CA LYS A 289 0.86 33.21 11.74
C LYS A 289 1.17 34.26 10.69
N THR A 290 2.34 34.90 10.75
CA THR A 290 2.77 35.91 9.78
C THR A 290 3.43 35.30 8.54
N LYS A 291 3.74 33.99 8.58
CA LYS A 291 4.41 33.27 7.50
C LYS A 291 3.43 32.41 6.72
N THR A 292 3.77 32.15 5.47
CA THR A 292 3.01 31.23 4.61
C THR A 292 3.32 29.78 5.01
N GLN A 293 2.45 29.22 5.86
CA GLN A 293 2.58 27.87 6.44
C GLN A 293 1.37 26.96 6.17
N LYS A 294 0.42 27.44 5.35
CA LYS A 294 -0.77 26.70 4.96
C LYS A 294 -0.73 26.40 3.48
N PHE A 295 -1.06 25.17 3.14
CA PHE A 295 -1.07 24.68 1.76
C PHE A 295 -2.45 24.12 1.43
N THR A 296 -3.01 24.54 0.30
CA THR A 296 -4.22 23.96 -0.26
C THR A 296 -3.87 22.61 -0.87
N ALA A 297 -4.60 21.56 -0.48
CA ALA A 297 -4.46 20.23 -1.08
C ALA A 297 -5.34 20.14 -2.34
N PHE A 298 -4.76 19.67 -3.43
CA PHE A 298 -5.45 19.40 -4.70
C PHE A 298 -5.33 17.90 -5.01
N ILE A 299 -6.45 17.19 -4.96
CA ILE A 299 -6.51 15.73 -5.09
C ILE A 299 -6.99 15.36 -6.49
N ASP A 300 -6.23 14.57 -7.24
CA ASP A 300 -6.63 14.12 -8.57
C ASP A 300 -7.49 12.84 -8.51
N SER A 301 -7.89 12.31 -9.68
CA SER A 301 -8.64 11.04 -9.78
C SER A 301 -7.83 9.81 -9.39
N LYS A 302 -6.50 9.94 -9.27
CA LYS A 302 -5.59 8.89 -8.80
C LYS A 302 -5.36 8.96 -7.29
N GLY A 303 -6.10 9.83 -6.57
CA GLY A 303 -5.93 10.00 -5.14
C GLY A 303 -4.53 10.48 -4.74
N THR A 304 -3.80 11.10 -5.69
CA THR A 304 -2.53 11.77 -5.44
C THR A 304 -2.78 13.24 -5.17
N ILE A 305 -1.88 13.86 -4.41
CA ILE A 305 -2.07 15.20 -3.87
C ILE A 305 -1.00 16.13 -4.40
N ALA A 306 -1.39 17.33 -4.83
CA ALA A 306 -0.49 18.47 -4.97
C ALA A 306 -0.77 19.48 -3.85
N PHE A 307 0.29 20.14 -3.34
CA PHE A 307 0.18 21.16 -2.30
C PHE A 307 0.48 22.53 -2.89
N GLY A 308 -0.55 23.37 -3.00
CA GLY A 308 -0.47 24.71 -3.55
C GLY A 308 -0.49 25.80 -2.48
N THR A 309 0.13 26.92 -2.79
CA THR A 309 0.12 28.17 -2.00
C THR A 309 -0.97 29.12 -2.51
N GLU A 310 -1.30 30.15 -1.74
CA GLU A 310 -2.29 31.16 -2.15
C GLU A 310 -1.83 31.94 -3.39
N ASP A 311 -0.53 32.15 -3.54
CA ASP A 311 0.09 32.87 -4.65
C ASP A 311 0.24 32.01 -5.93
N GLY A 312 -0.35 30.81 -5.96
CA GLY A 312 -0.39 29.93 -7.13
C GLY A 312 0.84 29.05 -7.35
N GLY A 313 1.82 29.07 -6.45
CA GLY A 313 2.98 28.15 -6.50
C GLY A 313 2.68 26.80 -5.87
N PHE A 314 3.22 25.72 -6.43
CA PHE A 314 3.07 24.35 -5.91
C PHE A 314 4.38 23.78 -5.38
N ILE A 315 4.34 23.02 -4.27
CA ILE A 315 5.54 22.34 -3.76
C ILE A 315 6.11 21.43 -4.86
N ASN A 316 7.38 21.63 -5.20
CA ASN A 316 8.04 20.86 -6.26
C ASN A 316 8.42 19.44 -5.82
N ALA A 317 8.80 18.59 -6.77
CA ALA A 317 9.14 17.19 -6.50
C ALA A 317 10.31 16.99 -5.54
N LYS A 318 11.19 18.00 -5.40
CA LYS A 318 12.31 17.99 -4.45
C LYS A 318 11.91 18.44 -3.03
N CYS A 319 10.67 18.90 -2.85
CA CYS A 319 10.13 19.46 -1.61
C CYS A 319 10.99 20.59 -1.01
N LYS A 320 11.74 21.33 -1.87
CA LYS A 320 12.66 22.40 -1.44
C LYS A 320 12.28 23.77 -1.95
N GLY A 321 11.29 23.86 -2.83
CA GLY A 321 10.83 25.12 -3.40
C GLY A 321 9.47 24.96 -4.07
N LEU A 322 9.05 26.03 -4.74
CA LEU A 322 7.80 26.09 -5.48
C LEU A 322 8.05 26.04 -6.99
N ASP A 323 7.15 25.36 -7.72
CA ASP A 323 7.02 25.48 -9.17
C ASP A 323 5.95 26.55 -9.49
N THR A 324 6.28 27.52 -10.34
CA THR A 324 5.39 28.61 -10.81
C THR A 324 5.63 28.91 -12.30
N PRO A 325 4.59 29.20 -13.12
CA PRO A 325 3.18 28.86 -12.96
C PRO A 325 2.92 27.45 -13.51
N LYS A 326 2.25 26.60 -12.72
CA LYS A 326 1.68 25.34 -13.23
C LYS A 326 0.23 25.27 -12.77
N ASP A 327 -0.64 24.77 -13.63
CA ASP A 327 -1.91 24.24 -13.17
C ASP A 327 -1.67 23.07 -12.20
N ALA A 328 -2.70 22.67 -11.46
CA ALA A 328 -2.58 21.54 -10.54
C ALA A 328 -2.14 20.26 -11.28
N ASP A 329 -2.47 20.13 -12.57
CA ASP A 329 -2.17 18.96 -13.40
C ASP A 329 -0.67 18.80 -13.69
N GLY A 330 0.07 19.90 -13.86
CA GLY A 330 1.53 19.88 -14.00
C GLY A 330 2.32 19.87 -12.67
N ALA A 331 1.64 19.99 -11.53
CA ALA A 331 2.28 20.06 -10.22
C ALA A 331 2.88 18.70 -9.80
N ALA A 332 3.92 18.75 -8.95
CA ALA A 332 4.44 17.54 -8.34
C ALA A 332 3.39 16.88 -7.46
N ARG A 333 3.30 15.55 -7.58
CA ARG A 333 2.31 14.74 -6.88
C ARG A 333 2.93 13.98 -5.71
N PHE A 334 2.09 13.70 -4.72
CA PHE A 334 2.42 12.99 -3.49
C PHE A 334 1.34 11.96 -3.16
N ARG A 335 1.71 10.87 -2.47
CA ARG A 335 0.74 9.98 -1.81
C ARG A 335 0.85 10.12 -0.30
N LEU A 336 -0.23 9.79 0.41
CA LEU A 336 -0.24 9.76 1.86
C LEU A 336 -0.48 8.34 2.36
N ALA A 337 0.16 7.98 3.46
CA ALA A 337 -0.18 6.81 4.26
C ALA A 337 -0.56 7.27 5.66
N ALA A 338 -1.83 7.12 6.04
CA ALA A 338 -2.33 7.48 7.35
C ALA A 338 -1.84 6.49 8.42
N LEU A 339 -1.45 7.04 9.58
CA LEU A 339 -0.98 6.31 10.76
C LEU A 339 -1.89 6.50 11.98
N GLY A 340 -3.07 7.09 11.79
CA GLY A 340 -3.97 7.50 12.87
C GLY A 340 -3.77 8.91 13.37
N ASN A 341 -4.80 9.47 14.01
CA ASN A 341 -4.73 10.76 14.71
C ASN A 341 -4.16 11.89 13.83
N ARG A 342 -4.55 11.93 12.55
CA ARG A 342 -4.04 12.88 11.53
C ARG A 342 -2.52 12.82 11.29
N ARG A 343 -1.89 11.71 11.66
CA ARG A 343 -0.47 11.43 11.36
C ARG A 343 -0.40 10.75 10.00
N PHE A 344 0.53 11.20 9.17
CA PHE A 344 0.73 10.72 7.82
C PHE A 344 2.21 10.57 7.52
N ARG A 345 2.54 9.61 6.65
CA ARG A 345 3.76 9.68 5.85
C ARG A 345 3.42 10.27 4.50
N ILE A 346 4.31 11.10 3.98
CA ILE A 346 4.15 11.75 2.67
C ILE A 346 5.15 11.10 1.71
N MET A 347 4.62 10.34 0.76
CA MET A 347 5.40 9.60 -0.23
C MET A 347 5.64 10.48 -1.46
N CYS A 348 6.87 10.49 -1.96
CA CYS A 348 7.36 11.36 -3.02
C CYS A 348 8.44 10.67 -3.88
N GLY A 349 9.02 11.39 -4.84
CA GLY A 349 10.17 10.91 -5.62
C GLY A 349 9.89 10.49 -7.06
N GLY A 350 8.87 11.07 -7.72
CA GLY A 350 8.52 10.77 -9.12
C GLY A 350 7.57 9.57 -9.23
N ASP A 351 7.76 8.77 -10.28
CA ASP A 351 6.92 7.59 -10.55
C ASP A 351 6.97 6.60 -9.37
N ASN A 352 5.82 6.07 -8.98
CA ASN A 352 5.63 5.07 -7.93
C ASN A 352 5.99 5.54 -6.49
N PHE A 353 6.30 6.82 -6.30
CA PHE A 353 6.52 7.46 -4.98
C PHE A 353 7.48 6.70 -4.04
N PRO A 354 8.71 6.35 -4.47
CA PRO A 354 9.58 5.41 -3.76
C PRO A 354 10.17 5.96 -2.46
N LEU A 355 10.11 7.27 -2.24
CA LEU A 355 10.77 7.94 -1.12
C LEU A 355 9.74 8.58 -0.18
N THR A 356 10.18 8.94 1.01
CA THR A 356 9.35 9.58 2.03
C THR A 356 9.94 10.93 2.41
N LEU A 357 9.09 11.95 2.48
CA LEU A 357 9.44 13.27 2.97
C LEU A 357 9.59 13.24 4.48
N GLY A 358 10.66 13.84 4.98
CA GLY A 358 10.89 14.01 6.41
C GLY A 358 11.81 15.18 6.75
N ILE A 359 12.18 15.26 8.02
CA ILE A 359 13.18 16.18 8.53
C ILE A 359 14.35 15.37 9.06
N ALA A 360 15.52 15.59 8.50
CA ALA A 360 16.75 14.96 8.96
C ALA A 360 17.15 15.48 10.35
N ARG A 361 18.03 14.75 11.05
CA ARG A 361 18.58 15.16 12.35
C ARG A 361 19.25 16.54 12.33
N SER A 362 19.69 17.01 11.15
CA SER A 362 20.24 18.35 10.94
C SER A 362 19.19 19.47 10.97
N GLY A 363 17.90 19.15 11.11
CA GLY A 363 16.78 20.09 11.08
C GLY A 363 16.34 20.52 9.68
N LYS A 364 16.94 19.95 8.62
CA LYS A 364 16.62 20.26 7.22
C LYS A 364 15.63 19.26 6.64
N LEU A 365 14.85 19.70 5.63
CA LEU A 365 14.04 18.78 4.84
C LEU A 365 14.93 17.75 4.13
N ALA A 366 14.46 16.51 4.18
CA ALA A 366 15.08 15.37 3.54
C ALA A 366 14.02 14.53 2.84
N ILE A 367 14.43 13.94 1.72
CA ILE A 367 13.69 12.88 1.04
C ILE A 367 14.59 11.66 1.10
N SER A 368 14.11 10.56 1.67
CA SER A 368 14.89 9.35 1.92
C SER A 368 14.06 8.10 1.70
N GLU A 369 14.71 6.92 1.67
CA GLU A 369 13.99 5.65 1.71
C GLU A 369 13.11 5.58 2.97
N PHE A 370 12.00 4.85 2.86
CA PHE A 370 11.07 4.62 3.96
C PHE A 370 11.79 3.97 5.16
N ASP A 371 11.68 4.56 6.34
CA ASP A 371 12.16 3.98 7.59
C ASP A 371 11.03 3.94 8.64
N PRO A 372 10.56 2.75 9.05
CA PRO A 372 9.51 2.63 10.06
C PRO A 372 9.94 3.14 11.45
N ALA A 373 11.25 3.30 11.70
CA ALA A 373 11.79 3.85 12.93
C ALA A 373 11.94 5.38 12.92
N ASP A 374 11.92 6.01 11.75
CA ASP A 374 12.18 7.44 11.64
C ASP A 374 10.90 8.27 11.86
N LYS A 375 10.74 8.78 13.09
CA LYS A 375 9.67 9.75 13.41
C LYS A 375 9.82 11.07 12.64
N GLY A 376 11.03 11.36 12.12
CA GLY A 376 11.27 12.49 11.21
C GLY A 376 10.51 12.37 9.90
N GLN A 377 10.04 11.18 9.51
CA GLN A 377 9.21 10.94 8.33
C GLN A 377 7.69 11.04 8.60
N VAL A 378 7.28 11.36 9.82
CA VAL A 378 5.87 11.46 10.22
C VAL A 378 5.43 12.91 10.31
N TRP A 379 4.28 13.21 9.71
CA TRP A 379 3.68 14.53 9.62
C TRP A 379 2.27 14.53 10.21
N VAL A 380 2.00 15.45 11.11
CA VAL A 380 0.65 15.78 11.56
C VAL A 380 0.08 16.82 10.60
N ILE A 381 -0.97 16.46 9.87
CA ILE A 381 -1.61 17.33 8.88
C ILE A 381 -2.92 17.87 9.47
N GLY A 382 -2.97 19.18 9.70
CA GLY A 382 -3.96 19.81 10.59
C GLY A 382 -4.64 21.06 10.05
#